data_AF-A0A3L7APY1-F1
#
_entry.id   AF-A0A3L7APY1-F1
#
_cell.length_a   1.000
_cell.length_b   1.000
_cell.length_c   1.000
_cell.angle_alpha   90.00
_cell.angle_beta   90.00
_cell.angle_gamma   90.00
#
_symmetry.space_group_name_H-M   'P 1'
#
loop_
_entity.id
_entity.type
_entity.pdbx_description
1 polymer ?
#
loop_
_entity_poly.entity_id
_entity_poly.type
_entity_poly.pdbx_seq_one_letter_code
_entity_poly.pdbx_strand_id
1 'polypeptide(L)'
;MASITIRNLDEETKRRLKQQAARHNRSMEEEARQLLRKAVVEMREPSIAAAIAAIVDPIGGVELDLPPRAREREPPTFDDFPDDEP
;
A
#
# COMPACT_ATOMS: atom_id res chain seq x y z
N MET A 1 -18.35 21.50 -6.15
CA MET A 1 -18.76 20.10 -5.91
C MET A 1 -18.38 19.30 -7.14
N ALA A 2 -17.61 18.23 -6.98
CA ALA A 2 -17.42 17.28 -8.07
C ALA A 2 -18.53 16.22 -7.96
N SER A 3 -19.23 15.95 -9.06
CA SER A 3 -20.25 14.90 -9.14
C SER A 3 -19.78 13.79 -10.07
N ILE A 4 -19.94 12.54 -9.65
CA ILE A 4 -19.66 11.36 -10.46
C ILE A 4 -20.98 10.58 -10.59
N THR A 5 -21.32 10.19 -11.82
CA THR A 5 -22.49 9.34 -12.10
C THR A 5 -22.00 7.96 -12.52
N ILE A 6 -22.31 6.94 -11.72
CA ILE A 6 -22.02 5.54 -12.04
C ILE A 6 -23.23 4.96 -12.78
N ARG A 7 -23.05 4.66 -14.07
CA ARG A 7 -24.09 4.03 -14.90
C ARG A 7 -24.00 2.51 -14.79
N ASN A 8 -25.14 1.84 -14.94
CA ASN A 8 -25.24 0.37 -14.91
C ASN A 8 -24.64 -0.28 -13.65
N LEU A 9 -24.80 0.36 -12.49
CA LEU A 9 -24.42 -0.24 -11.20
C LEU A 9 -25.32 -1.45 -10.94
N ASP A 10 -24.70 -2.60 -10.69
CA ASP A 10 -25.45 -3.82 -10.40
C ASP A 10 -26.26 -3.69 -9.09
N GLU A 11 -27.42 -4.32 -9.07
CA GLU A 11 -28.36 -4.18 -7.94
C GLU A 11 -27.81 -4.80 -6.66
N GLU A 12 -26.91 -5.79 -6.76
CA GLU A 12 -26.26 -6.37 -5.59
C GLU A 12 -25.32 -5.35 -4.91
N THR A 13 -24.46 -4.68 -5.67
CA THR A 13 -23.56 -3.64 -5.17
C THR A 13 -24.33 -2.50 -4.56
N LYS A 14 -25.41 -2.03 -5.21
CA LYS A 14 -26.30 -1.00 -4.65
C LYS A 14 -26.94 -1.43 -3.33
N ARG A 15 -27.37 -2.68 -3.22
CA ARG A 15 -27.95 -3.24 -1.98
C ARG A 15 -26.89 -3.34 -0.87
N ARG A 16 -25.69 -3.83 -1.17
CA ARG A 16 -24.58 -3.92 -0.20
C ARG A 16 -24.17 -2.52 0.29
N LEU A 17 -24.12 -1.54 -0.62
CA LEU A 17 -23.83 -0.14 -0.28
C LEU A 17 -24.87 0.45 0.68
N LYS A 18 -26.18 0.19 0.46
CA LYS A 18 -27.24 0.57 1.42
C LYS A 18 -27.01 -0.01 2.80
N GLN A 19 -26.69 -1.31 2.86
CA GLN A 19 -26.49 -2.01 4.14
C GLN A 19 -25.28 -1.48 4.88
N GLN A 20 -24.16 -1.22 4.19
CA GLN A 20 -22.97 -0.64 4.80
C GLN A 20 -23.24 0.77 5.33
N ALA A 21 -23.92 1.61 4.54
CA ALA A 21 -24.29 2.97 4.97
C ALA A 21 -25.15 2.95 6.25
N ALA A 22 -26.14 2.05 6.32
CA ALA A 22 -26.96 1.87 7.51
C ALA A 22 -26.13 1.39 8.71
N ARG A 23 -25.22 0.42 8.52
CA ARG A 23 -24.32 -0.07 9.58
C ARG A 23 -23.40 1.03 10.12
N HIS A 24 -22.94 1.93 9.27
CA HIS A 24 -22.05 3.02 9.64
C HIS A 24 -22.79 4.30 10.08
N ASN A 25 -24.12 4.29 10.14
CA ASN A 25 -24.95 5.46 10.45
C ASN A 25 -24.66 6.66 9.52
N ARG A 26 -24.53 6.40 8.22
CA ARG A 26 -24.23 7.39 7.17
C ARG A 26 -25.25 7.32 6.05
N SER A 27 -25.32 8.39 5.26
CA SER A 27 -26.06 8.33 3.99
C SER A 27 -25.33 7.41 3.01
N MET A 28 -26.05 6.86 2.04
CA MET A 28 -25.45 6.07 0.96
C MET A 28 -24.37 6.86 0.22
N GLU A 29 -24.61 8.15 -0.03
CA GLU A 29 -23.67 9.03 -0.71
C GLU A 29 -22.37 9.21 0.09
N GLU A 30 -22.47 9.43 1.40
CA GLU A 30 -21.28 9.56 2.24
C GLU A 30 -20.53 8.22 2.34
N GLU A 31 -21.23 7.10 2.41
CA GLU A 31 -20.59 5.78 2.38
C GLU A 31 -19.85 5.53 1.06
N ALA A 32 -20.47 5.85 -0.07
CA ALA A 32 -19.83 5.76 -1.39
C ALA A 32 -18.59 6.65 -1.47
N ARG A 33 -18.67 7.87 -0.93
CA ARG A 33 -17.54 8.80 -0.89
C ARG A 33 -16.39 8.27 -0.02
N GLN A 34 -16.69 7.66 1.11
CA GLN A 34 -15.69 7.07 2.00
C GLN A 34 -15.03 5.86 1.37
N LEU A 35 -15.79 4.98 0.72
CA LEU A 35 -15.24 3.83 -0.01
C LEU A 35 -14.34 4.27 -1.17
N LEU A 36 -14.78 5.26 -1.97
CA LEU A 36 -13.96 5.80 -3.05
C LEU A 36 -12.68 6.46 -2.51
N ARG A 37 -12.75 7.21 -1.41
CA ARG A 37 -11.55 7.76 -0.77
C ARG A 37 -10.59 6.66 -0.33
N LYS A 38 -11.07 5.63 0.36
CA LYS A 38 -10.23 4.50 0.79
C LYS A 38 -9.59 3.81 -0.40
N ALA A 39 -10.38 3.44 -1.41
CA ALA A 39 -9.87 2.76 -2.60
C ALA A 39 -8.84 3.59 -3.39
N VAL A 40 -9.05 4.92 -3.49
CA VAL A 40 -8.12 5.80 -4.20
C VAL A 40 -6.87 6.11 -3.37
N VAL A 41 -6.99 6.19 -2.04
CA VAL A 41 -5.85 6.45 -1.14
C VAL A 41 -5.02 5.18 -0.91
N GLU A 42 -5.65 4.00 -0.82
CA GLU A 42 -4.97 2.70 -0.69
C GLU A 42 -4.14 2.32 -1.93
N MET A 43 -4.34 2.99 -3.08
CA MET A 43 -3.49 2.80 -4.28
C MET A 43 -2.11 3.47 -4.22
N ARG A 44 -1.74 4.09 -3.09
CA ARG A 44 -0.35 4.45 -2.84
C ARG A 44 0.14 3.68 -1.64
N GLU A 45 0.73 2.51 -1.90
CA GLU A 45 1.72 2.00 -0.97
C GLU A 45 2.73 3.13 -0.71
N PRO A 46 3.15 3.34 0.56
CA PRO A 46 4.17 4.32 0.84
C PRO A 46 5.36 4.02 -0.05
N SER A 47 5.82 5.01 -0.81
CA SER A 47 7.07 4.87 -1.56
C SER A 47 8.15 4.37 -0.61
N ILE A 48 9.13 3.62 -1.11
CA ILE A 48 10.26 3.14 -0.30
C ILE A 48 10.88 4.29 0.51
N ALA A 49 10.97 5.49 -0.07
CA ALA A 49 11.42 6.70 0.64
C ALA A 49 10.54 7.07 1.85
N ALA A 50 9.21 7.04 1.69
CA ALA A 50 8.26 7.32 2.76
C ALA A 50 8.29 6.24 3.86
N ALA A 51 8.47 4.97 3.49
CA ALA A 51 8.62 3.88 4.45
C ALA A 51 9.91 4.02 5.26
N ILE A 52 11.04 4.37 4.62
CA ILE A 52 12.31 4.64 5.31
C ILE A 52 12.19 5.87 6.23
N ALA A 53 11.59 6.96 5.75
CA ALA A 53 11.39 8.17 6.54
C ALA A 53 10.57 7.91 7.81
N ALA A 54 9.52 7.08 7.74
CA ALA A 54 8.73 6.70 8.92
C ALA A 54 9.55 5.97 10.01
N ILE A 55 10.67 5.33 9.65
CA ILE A 55 11.59 4.68 10.59
C ILE A 55 12.60 5.69 11.15
N VAL A 56 13.12 6.58 10.31
CA VAL A 56 14.27 7.45 10.61
C VAL A 56 13.86 8.80 11.22
N ASP A 57 12.72 9.37 10.83
CA ASP A 57 12.26 10.69 11.30
C ASP A 57 12.00 10.74 12.82
N PRO A 58 11.34 9.74 13.46
CA PRO A 58 11.06 9.79 14.89
C PRO A 58 12.32 9.79 15.77
N ILE A 59 13.43 9.27 15.25
CA ILE A 59 14.73 9.22 15.93
C ILE A 59 15.63 10.41 15.55
N GLY A 60 15.16 11.31 14.69
CA GLY A 60 15.86 12.55 14.32
C GLY A 60 16.95 12.37 13.26
N GLY A 61 16.93 11.29 12.49
CA GLY A 61 18.00 10.96 11.55
C GLY A 61 19.02 9.98 12.13
N VAL A 62 19.76 9.30 11.25
CA VAL A 62 20.90 8.46 11.62
C VAL A 62 22.10 8.82 10.76
N GLU A 63 23.25 9.00 11.40
CA GLU A 63 24.53 9.04 10.69
C GLU A 63 25.11 7.62 10.69
N LEU A 64 25.34 7.07 9.50
CA LEU A 64 25.84 5.72 9.35
C LEU A 64 27.34 5.77 9.14
N ASP A 65 28.10 5.04 9.96
CA ASP A 65 29.51 4.80 9.68
C ASP A 65 29.61 3.83 8.50
N LEU A 66 29.74 4.39 7.31
CA LEU A 66 29.79 3.61 6.08
C LEU A 66 31.17 2.96 5.96
N PRO A 67 31.23 1.64 5.74
CA PRO A 67 32.51 0.97 5.55
C PRO A 67 33.24 1.56 4.32
N PRO A 68 34.58 1.56 4.31
CA PRO A 68 35.34 2.00 3.16
C PRO A 68 34.94 1.18 1.93
N ARG A 69 34.86 1.83 0.76
CA ARG A 69 34.55 1.13 -0.49
C ARG A 69 35.61 0.06 -0.76
N ALA A 70 35.17 -1.19 -0.76
CA ALA A 70 35.99 -2.32 -1.16
C ALA A 70 35.81 -2.63 -2.64
N ARG A 71 36.72 -3.45 -3.19
CA ARG A 71 36.46 -4.10 -4.48
C ARG A 71 35.21 -4.97 -4.36
N GLU A 72 34.52 -5.14 -5.48
CA GLU A 72 33.34 -6.00 -5.58
C GLU A 72 33.65 -7.38 -4.99
N ARG A 73 32.71 -7.90 -4.20
CA ARG A 73 32.81 -9.28 -3.71
C ARG A 73 32.75 -10.22 -4.91
N GLU A 74 33.53 -11.29 -4.86
CA GLU A 74 33.43 -12.35 -5.86
C GLU A 74 31.99 -12.88 -5.91
N PRO A 75 31.33 -12.88 -7.10
CA PRO A 75 29.98 -13.38 -7.23
C PRO A 75 29.91 -14.85 -6.75
N PRO A 76 28.84 -15.26 -6.06
CA PRO A 76 28.67 -16.67 -5.72
C PRO A 76 28.62 -17.51 -7.01
N THR A 77 29.21 -18.70 -6.98
CA THR A 77 29.06 -19.66 -8.08
C THR A 77 27.85 -20.54 -7.82
N PHE A 78 27.31 -21.17 -8.87
CA PHE A 78 26.19 -22.10 -8.71
C PHE A 78 26.59 -23.38 -7.98
N ASP A 79 27.90 -23.68 -7.92
CA ASP A 79 28.45 -24.82 -7.18
C ASP A 79 28.37 -24.65 -5.65
N ASP A 80 28.11 -23.43 -5.16
CA ASP A 80 27.97 -23.12 -3.73
C ASP A 80 26.58 -23.49 -3.17
N PHE A 81 25.62 -23.86 -4.03
CA PHE A 81 24.30 -24.29 -3.63
C PHE A 81 24.23 -25.81 -3.66
N PRO A 82 23.90 -26.49 -2.53
CA PRO A 82 23.70 -27.93 -2.56
C PRO A 82 22.58 -28.24 -3.56
N ASP A 83 22.81 -29.21 -4.44
CA ASP A 83 21.76 -29.75 -5.30
C ASP A 83 20.60 -30.19 -4.40
N ASP A 84 19.41 -29.63 -4.62
CA ASP A 84 18.19 -30.16 -4.01
C ASP A 84 18.02 -31.60 -4.53
N GLU A 85 18.49 -32.58 -3.74
CA GLU A 85 18.21 -33.99 -3.99
C GLU A 85 16.68 -34.21 -3.93
N PRO A 86 16.10 -34.92 -4.91
CA PRO A 86 14.64 -35.09 -5.04
C PRO A 86 14.00 -35.94 -3.94
#